data_AF-A0A2J6HRZ2-F1
#
_entry.id   AF-A0A2J6HRZ2-F1
#
_cell.length_a   1.000
_cell.length_b   1.000
_cell.length_c   1.000
_cell.angle_alpha   90.00
_cell.angle_beta   90.00
_cell.angle_gamma   90.00
#
_symmetry.space_group_name_H-M   'P 1'
#
loop_
_entity.id
_entity.type
_entity.pdbx_description
1 polymer ?
#
loop_
_entity_poly.entity_id
_entity_poly.type
_entity_poly.pdbx_seq_one_letter_code
_entity_poly.pdbx_strand_id
1 'polypeptide(L)' 'LREAIGINEKFLFINELFNGDMARYNKIIDELDALKTMEGVNTYMLELKIQSQWTDDNQALIKLTELLHRKFNK' A
#
# COMPACT_ATOMS: atom_id res chain seq x y z
N LEU A 1 4.32 8.41 4.42
CA LEU A 1 3.13 7.58 4.08
C LEU A 1 2.33 7.24 5.33
N ARG A 2 3.00 6.76 6.41
CA ARG A 2 2.32 6.33 7.65
C ARG A 2 1.42 7.40 8.27
N GLU A 3 1.86 8.66 8.26
CA GLU A 3 1.07 9.79 8.80
C GLU A 3 -0.22 10.06 8.02
N ALA A 4 -0.29 9.66 6.75
CA ALA A 4 -1.47 9.83 5.91
C ALA A 4 -2.49 8.69 6.07
N ILE A 5 -2.11 7.58 6.72
CA ILE A 5 -2.98 6.41 6.92
C ILE A 5 -3.67 6.54 8.28
N GLY A 6 -4.98 6.79 8.27
CA GLY A 6 -5.80 6.76 9.47
C GLY A 6 -6.02 5.34 10.02
N ILE A 7 -6.54 5.25 11.25
CA ILE A 7 -6.77 3.96 11.93
C ILE A 7 -7.70 3.04 11.12
N ASN A 8 -8.73 3.59 10.47
CA ASN A 8 -9.68 2.83 9.66
C ASN A 8 -9.04 2.26 8.38
N GLU A 9 -8.19 3.05 7.72
CA GLU A 9 -7.44 2.61 6.53
C GLU A 9 -6.43 1.54 6.90
N LYS A 10 -5.75 1.69 8.04
CA LYS A 10 -4.86 0.65 8.57
C LYS A 10 -5.59 -0.69 8.75
N PHE A 11 -6.75 -0.69 9.42
CA PHE A 11 -7.55 -1.90 9.59
C PHE A 11 -8.03 -2.47 8.25
N LEU A 12 -8.47 -1.61 7.33
CA LEU A 12 -8.88 -2.03 5.98
C LEU A 12 -7.73 -2.72 5.24
N PHE A 13 -6.55 -2.10 5.19
CA PHE A 13 -5.40 -2.66 4.47
C PHE A 13 -4.96 -3.99 5.09
N ILE A 14 -4.84 -4.07 6.42
CA ILE A 14 -4.41 -5.30 7.10
C ILE A 14 -5.34 -6.46 6.74
N ASN A 15 -6.65 -6.25 6.74
CA ASN A 15 -7.62 -7.31 6.44
C ASN A 15 -7.66 -7.63 4.93
N GLU A 16 -7.83 -6.62 4.08
CA GLU A 16 -8.13 -6.83 2.66
C GLU A 16 -6.90 -7.11 1.78
N LEU A 17 -5.73 -6.61 2.18
CA LEU A 17 -4.49 -6.74 1.40
C LEU A 17 -3.52 -7.74 2.04
N PHE A 18 -3.47 -7.79 3.37
CA PHE A 18 -2.47 -8.58 4.10
C PHE A 18 -3.06 -9.78 4.87
N ASN A 19 -4.34 -10.11 4.68
CA ASN A 19 -5.00 -11.27 5.30
C ASN A 19 -4.84 -11.32 6.83
N GLY A 20 -4.86 -10.17 7.49
CA GLY A 20 -4.66 -10.06 8.94
C GLY A 20 -3.19 -10.01 9.39
N ASP A 21 -2.23 -10.16 8.48
CA ASP A 21 -0.80 -10.12 8.81
C ASP A 21 -0.31 -8.69 9.04
N MET A 22 -0.33 -8.29 10.31
CA MET A 22 0.14 -6.96 10.74
C MET A 22 1.65 -6.77 10.55
N ALA A 23 2.45 -7.84 10.65
CA ALA A 23 3.90 -7.74 10.49
C ALA A 23 4.24 -7.46 9.02
N ARG A 24 3.61 -8.20 8.11
CA ARG A 24 3.72 -7.97 6.66
C ARG A 24 3.23 -6.59 6.27
N TYR A 25 2.07 -6.15 6.77
CA TYR A 25 1.57 -4.79 6.55
C TYR A 25 2.62 -3.73 6.92
N ASN A 26 3.16 -3.78 8.14
CA ASN A 26 4.12 -2.76 8.60
C ASN A 26 5.39 -2.76 7.73
N LYS A 27 5.92 -3.95 7.42
CA LYS A 27 7.11 -4.08 6.57
C LYS A 27 6.88 -3.46 5.18
N ILE A 28 5.77 -3.81 4.54
CA ILE A 28 5.44 -3.33 3.18
C ILE A 28 5.20 -1.82 3.17
N ILE A 29 4.50 -1.29 4.17
CA ILE A 29 4.29 0.17 4.29
C ILE A 29 5.61 0.90 4.53
N ASP A 30 6.54 0.35 5.32
CA ASP A 30 7.85 0.96 5.55
C ASP A 30 8.72 0.92 4.28
N GLU A 31 8.68 -0.18 3.52
CA GLU A 31 9.35 -0.30 2.21
C GLU A 31 8.78 0.72 1.20
N LEU A 32 7.45 0.82 1.10
CA LEU A 32 6.77 1.82 0.27
C LEU A 32 7.10 3.26 0.70
N ASP A 33 7.23 3.52 2.00
CA ASP A 33 7.56 4.86 2.49
C ASP A 33 9.02 5.25 2.24
N ALA A 34 9.92 4.27 2.15
CA ALA A 34 11.33 4.49 1.83
C ALA A 34 11.58 4.81 0.35
N LEU A 35 10.66 4.43 -0.55
CA LEU A 35 10.78 4.72 -1.97
C LEU A 35 10.69 6.23 -2.25
N LYS A 36 11.58 6.69 -3.15
CA LYS A 36 11.77 8.12 -3.48
C LYS A 36 11.20 8.53 -4.83
N THR A 37 10.76 7.58 -5.66
CA THR A 37 10.20 7.86 -6.98
C THR A 37 8.88 7.14 -7.17
N MET A 38 7.97 7.78 -7.93
CA MET A 38 6.70 7.20 -8.30
C MET A 38 6.87 5.95 -9.17
N GLU A 39 7.90 5.94 -10.03
CA GLU A 39 8.25 4.76 -10.84
C GLU A 39 8.62 3.56 -9.96
N GLY A 40 9.47 3.76 -8.93
CA GLY A 40 9.84 2.69 -8.01
C GLY A 40 8.65 2.15 -7.23
N VAL A 41 7.73 3.03 -6.83
CA VAL A 41 6.46 2.64 -6.19
C VAL A 41 5.59 1.82 -7.12
N ASN A 42 5.44 2.24 -8.39
CA ASN A 42 4.65 1.51 -9.37
C ASN A 42 5.20 0.10 -9.62
N THR A 43 6.52 -0.02 -9.80
CA THR A 43 7.17 -1.33 -9.97
C THR A 43 6.94 -2.23 -8.76
N TYR A 44 7.17 -1.70 -7.56
CA TYR A 44 7.03 -2.48 -6.33
C TYR A 44 5.56 -2.87 -6.05
N MET A 45 4.61 -1.97 -6.31
CA MET A 45 3.17 -2.26 -6.21
C MET A 45 2.74 -3.34 -7.20
N LEU A 46 3.28 -3.34 -8.42
CA LEU A 46 3.01 -4.39 -9.41
C LEU A 46 3.51 -5.76 -8.93
N GLU A 47 4.72 -5.83 -8.38
CA GLU A 47 5.27 -7.07 -7.80
C GLU A 47 4.40 -7.58 -6.65
N LEU A 48 4.00 -6.70 -5.72
CA LEU A 48 3.14 -7.06 -4.61
C LEU A 48 1.77 -7.55 -5.04
N LYS A 49 1.19 -6.89 -6.04
CA LYS A 49 -0.10 -7.27 -6.63
C LYS A 49 -0.03 -8.67 -7.22
N ILE A 50 1.03 -8.99 -7.95
CA ILE A 50 1.25 -10.33 -8.53
C ILE A 50 1.44 -11.37 -7.41
N GLN A 51 2.33 -11.10 -6.44
CA GLN A 51 2.63 -12.02 -5.34
C GLN A 51 1.41 -12.30 -4.44
N SER A 52 0.58 -11.29 -4.24
CA SER A 52 -0.58 -11.36 -3.33
C SER A 52 -1.90 -11.59 -4.07
N GLN A 53 -1.85 -11.72 -5.40
CA GLN A 53 -3.01 -11.91 -6.28
C GLN A 53 -4.11 -10.86 -6.08
N TRP A 54 -3.73 -9.61 -5.83
CA TRP A 54 -4.70 -8.54 -5.64
C TRP A 54 -5.36 -8.14 -6.98
N THR A 55 -6.65 -7.90 -6.93
CA THR A 55 -7.45 -7.46 -8.09
C THR A 55 -7.49 -5.93 -8.18
N ASP A 56 -7.59 -5.39 -9.40
CA ASP A 56 -7.69 -3.93 -9.62
C ASP A 56 -8.95 -3.30 -9.03
N ASP A 57 -10.01 -4.09 -8.85
CA ASP A 57 -11.28 -3.64 -8.24
C ASP A 57 -11.20 -3.55 -6.70
N ASN A 58 -10.14 -4.08 -6.10
CA ASN A 58 -9.99 -4.06 -4.65
C ASN A 58 -9.90 -2.62 -4.13
N GLN A 59 -10.93 -2.19 -3.40
CA GLN A 59 -11.06 -0.84 -2.85
C GLN A 59 -9.91 -0.46 -1.91
N ALA A 60 -9.33 -1.43 -1.20
CA ALA A 60 -8.18 -1.21 -0.34
C ALA A 60 -6.91 -0.94 -1.18
N LEU A 61 -6.74 -1.64 -2.31
CA LEU A 61 -5.63 -1.41 -3.24
C LEU A 61 -5.72 -0.03 -3.91
N ILE A 62 -6.92 0.35 -4.37
CA ILE A 62 -7.17 1.67 -4.97
C ILE A 62 -6.80 2.77 -3.98
N LYS A 63 -7.31 2.71 -2.75
CA LYS A 63 -7.00 3.70 -1.70
C LYS A 63 -5.52 3.77 -1.36
N LEU A 64 -4.83 2.63 -1.24
CA LEU A 64 -3.39 2.61 -0.98
C LEU A 64 -2.62 3.33 -2.10
N THR A 65 -3.01 3.09 -3.35
CA THR A 65 -2.42 3.74 -4.53
C THR A 65 -2.66 5.25 -4.53
N GLU A 66 -3.87 5.69 -4.17
CA GLU A 66 -4.18 7.13 -4.03
C GLU A 66 -3.35 7.81 -2.94
N LEU A 67 -3.15 7.16 -1.79
CA LEU A 67 -2.30 7.68 -0.71
C LEU A 67 -0.84 7.81 -1.15
N LEU A 68 -0.35 6.84 -1.93
CA LEU A 68 0.98 6.89 -2.53
C LEU A 68 1.09 8.06 -3.52
N HIS A 69 0.14 8.22 -4.45
CA HIS A 69 0.10 9.35 -5.38
C HIS A 69 0.12 10.70 -4.66
N ARG A 70 -0.68 10.86 -3.58
CA ARG A 70 -0.72 12.09 -2.78
C ARG A 70 0.62 12.40 -2.11
N LYS A 71 1.40 11.39 -1.73
CA LYS A 71 2.75 11.58 -1.17
C LYS A 71 3.71 12.16 -2.20
N PHE A 72 3.67 11.71 -3.46
CA PHE A 72 4.59 12.17 -4.52
C PHE A 72 4.15 13.47 -5.20
N ASN A 73 2.86 13.82 -5.11
CA ASN A 73 2.33 15.08 -5.64
C ASN A 73 2.48 16.26 -4.65
N LYS A 74 3.12 16.05 -3.49
CA LYS A 74 3.54 17.10 -2.56
C LYS A 74 5.01 17.40 -2.73
#